data_AF-A5DAJ1-F1
#
_entry.id   AF-A5DAJ1-F1
#
_cell.length_a   1.000
_cell.length_b   1.000
_cell.length_c   1.000
_cell.angle_alpha   90.00
_cell.angle_beta   90.00
_cell.angle_gamma   90.00
#
_symmetry.space_group_name_H-M   'P 1'
#
loop_
_entity.id
_entity.type
_entity.pdbx_description
1 polymer ?
#
loop_
_entity_poly.entity_id
_entity_poly.type
_entity_poly.pdbx_seq_one_letter_code
_entity_poly.pdbx_strand_id
1 'polypeptide(L)'
;MSSNISLYTITACLLLDNEGRRLFAKYYQTQNPSHAYKNAAQQNQFESSVFSKINKMHQDILLYDNHLIAYKQTNDVLLVVVSSVAENEAMVYSLANNLHEALTILLNSSLDKATVVEKYDMVSLCVDEAIDDGIILEMDPAIIVSRVTNPPSASAVAGELSSKIEFSERGLMNAFAFASKKLSERIQQGI
;
A
#
# COMPACT_ATOMS: atom_id res chain seq x y z
N MET A 1 5.75 32.56 2.95
CA MET A 1 5.55 31.13 3.23
C MET A 1 6.82 30.42 2.83
N SER A 2 7.56 29.88 3.78
CA SER A 2 8.75 29.07 3.45
C SER A 2 8.28 27.81 2.75
N SER A 3 8.75 27.58 1.52
CA SER A 3 8.50 26.33 0.82
C SER A 3 9.10 25.19 1.65
N ASN A 4 8.28 24.26 2.11
CA ASN A 4 8.76 23.02 2.70
C ASN A 4 9.31 22.18 1.53
N ILE A 5 10.63 21.98 1.50
CA ILE A 5 11.35 21.22 0.46
C ILE A 5 11.68 19.80 0.97
N SER A 6 11.16 19.43 2.15
CA SER A 6 11.33 18.08 2.69
C SER A 6 10.49 17.08 1.90
N LEU A 7 11.07 15.90 1.63
CA LEU A 7 10.35 14.75 1.08
C LEU A 7 9.66 13.91 2.16
N TYR A 8 10.02 14.14 3.43
CA TYR A 8 9.46 13.42 4.57
C TYR A 8 8.08 13.97 4.91
N THR A 9 7.05 13.30 4.42
CA THR A 9 5.65 13.72 4.57
C THR A 9 4.96 12.93 5.67
N ILE A 10 5.21 11.62 5.75
CA ILE A 10 4.46 10.71 6.60
C ILE A 10 5.25 10.41 7.88
N THR A 11 4.59 10.59 9.02
CA THR A 11 5.13 10.28 10.35
C THR A 11 4.78 8.87 10.79
N ALA A 12 3.57 8.39 10.48
CA ALA A 12 3.16 7.03 10.82
C ALA A 12 2.05 6.49 9.91
N CYS A 13 2.02 5.17 9.74
CA CYS A 13 0.93 4.43 9.13
C CYS A 13 0.48 3.33 10.11
N LEU A 14 -0.81 3.30 10.42
CA LEU A 14 -1.40 2.45 11.46
C LEU A 14 -2.61 1.72 10.88
N LEU A 15 -2.77 0.44 11.22
CA LEU A 15 -4.05 -0.25 11.13
C LEU A 15 -4.50 -0.60 12.55
N LEU A 16 -5.69 -0.13 12.89
CA LEU A 16 -6.35 -0.39 14.18
C LEU A 16 -7.59 -1.24 13.95
N ASP A 17 -7.96 -1.98 14.98
CA ASP A 17 -9.25 -2.68 15.09
C ASP A 17 -10.37 -1.70 15.48
N ASN A 18 -11.63 -2.14 15.40
CA ASN A 18 -12.81 -1.42 15.87
C ASN A 18 -12.84 -1.19 17.40
N GLU A 19 -11.87 -1.72 18.13
CA GLU A 19 -11.68 -1.47 19.58
C GLU A 19 -10.48 -0.56 19.85
N GLY A 20 -9.83 -0.03 18.81
CA GLY A 20 -8.60 0.76 18.94
C GLY A 20 -7.35 -0.05 19.26
N ARG A 21 -7.42 -1.39 19.12
CA ARG A 21 -6.26 -2.28 19.27
C ARG A 21 -5.41 -2.25 18.01
N ARG A 22 -4.08 -2.22 18.18
CA ARG A 22 -3.11 -2.25 17.08
C ARG A 22 -3.15 -3.57 16.33
N LEU A 23 -3.38 -3.53 15.02
CA LEU A 23 -3.16 -4.64 14.08
C LEU A 23 -1.80 -4.48 13.39
N PHE A 24 -1.50 -3.27 12.91
CA PHE A 24 -0.23 -2.91 12.29
C PHE A 24 0.14 -1.49 12.72
N ALA A 25 1.42 -1.22 12.95
CA ALA A 25 1.90 0.13 13.19
C ALA A 25 3.33 0.28 12.67
N LYS A 26 3.53 1.26 11.81
CA LYS A 26 4.85 1.67 11.34
C LYS A 26 5.00 3.16 11.59
N TYR A 27 5.95 3.51 12.45
CA TYR A 27 6.32 4.88 12.77
C TYR A 27 7.62 5.19 12.04
N TYR A 28 7.61 6.22 11.19
CA TYR A 28 8.74 6.61 10.37
C TYR A 28 9.56 7.67 11.08
N GLN A 29 10.88 7.45 11.10
CA GLN A 29 11.81 8.36 11.74
C GLN A 29 12.27 9.41 10.72
N THR A 30 11.52 10.50 10.56
CA THR A 30 12.10 11.67 9.87
C THR A 30 13.32 12.15 10.65
N GLN A 31 14.37 12.66 9.99
CA GLN A 31 15.69 12.91 10.59
C GLN A 31 15.73 13.95 11.73
N ASN A 32 14.58 14.44 12.20
CA ASN A 32 14.47 15.21 13.43
C ASN A 32 14.54 14.30 14.68
N PRO A 33 15.54 14.44 15.56
CA PRO A 33 15.72 13.61 16.75
C PRO A 33 14.63 13.78 17.84
N SER A 34 13.71 14.73 17.65
CA SER A 34 12.59 15.07 18.54
C SER A 34 11.31 14.30 18.19
N HIS A 35 11.41 12.97 18.03
CA HIS A 35 10.23 12.14 17.87
C HIS A 35 9.62 11.78 19.22
N ALA A 36 8.33 12.10 19.37
CA ALA A 36 7.53 11.96 20.59
C ALA A 36 7.10 10.51 20.92
N TYR A 37 7.47 9.53 20.09
CA TYR A 37 6.93 8.16 20.16
C TYR A 37 8.01 7.06 20.21
N LYS A 38 9.14 7.31 20.89
CA LYS A 38 10.22 6.32 21.05
C LYS A 38 9.80 5.12 21.90
N ASN A 39 8.85 5.33 22.81
CA ASN A 39 8.36 4.31 23.72
C ASN A 39 7.03 3.73 23.21
N ALA A 40 6.90 2.40 23.22
CA ALA A 40 5.64 1.72 22.87
C ALA A 40 4.43 2.20 23.70
N ALA A 41 4.68 2.60 24.96
CA ALA A 41 3.64 3.19 25.81
C ALA A 41 3.08 4.52 25.26
N GLN A 42 3.96 5.37 24.71
CA GLN A 42 3.56 6.65 24.09
C GLN A 42 2.81 6.42 22.79
N GLN A 43 3.24 5.44 21.98
CA GLN A 43 2.54 5.04 20.75
C GLN A 43 1.12 4.55 21.07
N ASN A 44 0.96 3.66 22.05
CA ASN A 44 -0.36 3.14 22.45
C ASN A 44 -1.28 4.25 22.98
N GLN A 45 -0.74 5.21 23.73
CA GLN A 45 -1.51 6.35 24.23
C GLN A 45 -1.98 7.25 23.07
N PHE A 46 -1.11 7.49 22.09
CA PHE A 46 -1.46 8.23 20.88
C PHE A 46 -2.55 7.51 20.08
N GLU A 47 -2.38 6.21 19.80
CA GLU A 47 -3.36 5.38 19.08
C GLU A 47 -4.74 5.42 19.76
N SER A 48 -4.79 5.26 21.09
CA SER A 48 -6.03 5.31 21.87
C SER A 48 -6.70 6.69 21.78
N SER A 49 -5.90 7.76 21.78
CA SER A 49 -6.37 9.15 21.70
C SER A 49 -6.92 9.47 20.30
N VAL A 50 -6.24 9.01 19.25
CA VAL A 50 -6.67 9.16 17.85
C VAL A 50 -7.95 8.40 17.61
N PHE A 51 -8.03 7.12 18.03
CA PHE A 51 -9.22 6.30 17.90
C PHE A 51 -10.45 6.93 18.58
N SER A 52 -10.26 7.44 19.80
CA SER A 52 -11.32 8.13 20.56
C SER A 52 -11.85 9.40 19.88
N LYS A 53 -11.02 10.05 19.06
CA LYS A 53 -11.39 11.27 18.32
C LYS A 53 -12.06 10.95 17.00
N ILE A 54 -11.54 9.96 16.28
CA ILE A 54 -12.11 9.46 15.02
C ILE A 54 -13.57 9.05 15.22
N ASN A 55 -13.84 8.25 16.27
CA ASN A 55 -15.19 7.79 16.60
C ASN A 55 -16.19 8.91 16.94
N LYS A 56 -15.72 10.12 17.25
CA LYS A 56 -16.58 11.26 17.59
C LYS A 56 -16.84 12.17 16.40
N MET A 57 -15.89 12.28 15.47
CA MET A 57 -15.88 13.33 14.46
C MET A 57 -16.40 12.88 13.10
N HIS A 58 -16.40 11.57 12.78
CA HIS A 58 -16.92 11.00 11.51
C HIS A 58 -16.54 11.80 10.24
N GLN A 59 -15.33 12.35 10.20
CA GLN A 59 -14.75 13.04 9.04
C GLN A 59 -13.78 12.10 8.33
N ASP A 60 -13.20 12.51 7.21
CA ASP A 60 -12.14 11.71 6.54
C ASP A 60 -10.72 12.19 6.92
N ILE A 61 -10.61 13.45 7.32
CA ILE A 61 -9.37 14.13 7.71
C ILE A 61 -9.61 14.78 9.08
N LEU A 62 -8.66 14.60 9.98
CA LEU A 62 -8.67 15.12 11.35
C LEU A 62 -7.35 15.82 11.65
N LEU A 63 -7.43 17.02 12.22
CA LEU A 63 -6.27 17.69 12.79
C LEU A 63 -6.24 17.44 14.30
N TYR A 64 -5.15 16.87 14.80
CA TYR A 64 -4.98 16.61 16.22
C TYR A 64 -3.53 16.75 16.68
N ASP A 65 -3.32 17.53 17.75
CA ASP A 65 -2.02 17.65 18.44
C ASP A 65 -0.86 17.99 17.48
N ASN A 66 -1.10 18.95 16.60
CA ASN A 66 -0.16 19.33 15.55
C ASN A 66 0.23 18.18 14.59
N HIS A 67 -0.67 17.22 14.42
CA HIS A 67 -0.63 16.21 13.36
C HIS A 67 -1.86 16.35 12.48
N LEU A 68 -1.65 16.10 11.19
CA LEU A 68 -2.70 15.88 10.23
C LEU A 68 -2.91 14.36 10.12
N ILE A 69 -4.15 13.93 10.24
CA ILE A 69 -4.52 12.51 10.30
C ILE A 69 -5.57 12.28 9.22
N ALA A 70 -5.24 11.45 8.23
CA ALA A 70 -6.23 10.93 7.27
C ALA A 70 -6.56 9.50 7.67
N TYR A 71 -7.83 9.12 7.60
CA TYR A 71 -8.22 7.76 7.96
C TYR A 71 -9.34 7.22 7.09
N LYS A 72 -9.40 5.89 7.01
CA LYS A 72 -10.45 5.15 6.32
C LYS A 72 -10.87 3.96 7.16
N GLN A 73 -12.15 3.89 7.48
CA GLN A 73 -12.73 2.76 8.21
C GLN A 73 -13.50 1.86 7.24
N THR A 74 -13.21 0.57 7.30
CA THR A 74 -13.90 -0.48 6.53
C THR A 74 -14.05 -1.71 7.41
N ASN A 75 -15.29 -2.19 7.54
CA ASN A 75 -15.65 -3.29 8.43
C ASN A 75 -15.06 -3.07 9.84
N ASP A 76 -14.25 -4.01 10.31
CA ASP A 76 -13.63 -3.99 11.64
C ASP A 76 -12.21 -3.39 11.65
N VAL A 77 -11.78 -2.76 10.55
CA VAL A 77 -10.42 -2.23 10.38
C VAL A 77 -10.46 -0.72 10.11
N LEU A 78 -9.57 0.00 10.80
CA LEU A 78 -9.35 1.42 10.66
C LEU A 78 -7.91 1.68 10.18
N LEU A 79 -7.76 2.10 8.93
CA LEU A 79 -6.50 2.55 8.37
C LEU A 79 -6.30 4.02 8.72
N VAL A 80 -5.15 4.36 9.31
CA VAL A 80 -4.80 5.72 9.74
C VAL A 80 -3.42 6.08 9.19
N VAL A 81 -3.34 7.22 8.52
CA VAL A 81 -2.09 7.83 8.06
C VAL A 81 -1.90 9.15 8.80
N VAL A 82 -0.71 9.34 9.36
CA VAL A 82 -0.36 10.50 10.18
C VAL A 82 0.77 11.27 9.52
N SER A 83 0.61 12.57 9.36
CA SER A 83 1.59 13.50 8.83
C SER A 83 1.67 14.77 9.67
N SER A 84 2.59 15.67 9.31
CA SER A 84 2.62 17.02 9.89
C SER A 84 1.48 17.89 9.34
N VAL A 85 1.04 18.89 10.09
CA VAL A 85 0.02 19.88 9.66
C VAL A 85 0.54 20.78 8.53
N ALA A 86 1.85 20.86 8.33
CA ALA A 86 2.43 21.63 7.24
C ALA A 86 2.32 20.94 5.87
N GLU A 87 1.93 19.66 5.83
CA GLU A 87 1.84 18.86 4.61
C GLU A 87 0.50 19.04 3.89
N ASN A 88 0.48 18.65 2.62
CA ASN A 88 -0.73 18.76 1.79
C ASN A 88 -1.79 17.72 2.20
N GLU A 89 -2.93 18.19 2.68
CA GLU A 89 -4.03 17.34 3.14
C GLU A 89 -4.60 16.44 2.06
N ALA A 90 -4.76 16.95 0.83
CA ALA A 90 -5.29 16.18 -0.28
C ALA A 90 -4.37 15.01 -0.65
N MET A 91 -3.05 15.20 -0.54
CA MET A 91 -2.08 14.15 -0.83
C MET A 91 -2.14 13.02 0.21
N VAL A 92 -2.21 13.36 1.50
CA VAL A 92 -2.29 12.39 2.59
C VAL A 92 -3.62 11.63 2.55
N TYR A 93 -4.71 12.31 2.20
CA TYR A 93 -6.01 11.68 1.98
C TYR A 93 -6.01 10.72 0.79
N SER A 94 -5.42 11.10 -0.36
CA SER A 94 -5.25 10.21 -1.49
C SER A 94 -4.42 8.98 -1.13
N LEU A 95 -3.34 9.15 -0.37
CA LEU A 95 -2.50 8.03 0.08
C LEU A 95 -3.29 7.04 0.95
N ALA A 96 -4.07 7.53 1.91
CA ALA A 96 -4.90 6.68 2.76
C ALA A 96 -5.94 5.89 1.96
N ASN A 97 -6.60 6.53 0.98
CA ASN A 97 -7.58 5.84 0.12
C ASN A 97 -6.93 4.81 -0.81
N ASN A 98 -5.79 5.16 -1.40
CA ASN A 98 -5.11 4.27 -2.35
C ASN A 98 -4.50 3.07 -1.62
N LEU A 99 -3.94 3.26 -0.43
CA LEU A 99 -3.51 2.15 0.44
C LEU A 99 -4.69 1.26 0.81
N HIS A 100 -5.83 1.85 1.17
CA HIS A 100 -7.04 1.08 1.46
C HIS A 100 -7.48 0.24 0.25
N GLU A 101 -7.46 0.81 -0.97
CA GLU A 101 -7.80 0.10 -2.20
C GLU A 101 -6.79 -1.02 -2.51
N ALA A 102 -5.50 -0.75 -2.41
CA ALA A 102 -4.45 -1.75 -2.61
C ALA A 102 -4.58 -2.93 -1.63
N LEU A 103 -4.81 -2.65 -0.34
CA LEU A 103 -5.06 -3.68 0.68
C LEU A 103 -6.33 -4.47 0.39
N THR A 104 -7.40 -3.81 -0.05
CA THR A 104 -8.65 -4.48 -0.43
C THR A 104 -8.42 -5.45 -1.58
N ILE A 105 -7.62 -5.08 -2.59
CA ILE A 105 -7.28 -5.96 -3.72
C ILE A 105 -6.42 -7.15 -3.26
N LEU A 106 -5.37 -6.91 -2.46
CA LEU A 106 -4.47 -7.97 -1.95
C LEU A 106 -5.18 -8.97 -1.04
N LEU A 107 -6.19 -8.51 -0.29
CA LEU A 107 -6.94 -9.33 0.65
C LEU A 107 -8.21 -9.95 0.03
N ASN A 108 -8.27 -10.09 -1.31
CA ASN A 108 -9.39 -10.70 -2.03
C ASN A 108 -10.75 -10.00 -1.79
N SER A 109 -10.75 -8.67 -1.80
CA SER A 109 -11.94 -7.81 -1.65
C SER A 109 -12.62 -7.83 -0.28
N SER A 110 -12.00 -8.42 0.75
CA SER A 110 -12.47 -8.34 2.14
C SER A 110 -11.37 -7.83 3.06
N LEU A 111 -11.49 -6.57 3.49
CA LEU A 111 -10.61 -5.96 4.48
C LEU A 111 -11.21 -6.14 5.87
N ASP A 112 -10.93 -7.28 6.48
CA ASP A 112 -11.39 -7.64 7.82
C ASP A 112 -10.20 -7.89 8.73
N LYS A 113 -10.42 -7.80 10.04
CA LYS A 113 -9.39 -8.11 11.03
C LYS A 113 -8.78 -9.51 10.83
N ALA A 114 -9.61 -10.50 10.53
CA ALA A 114 -9.15 -11.87 10.31
C ALA A 114 -8.22 -11.96 9.10
N THR A 115 -8.61 -11.35 7.97
CA THR A 115 -7.82 -11.41 6.73
C THR A 115 -6.51 -10.64 6.83
N VAL A 116 -6.51 -9.50 7.54
CA VAL A 116 -5.31 -8.71 7.84
C VAL A 116 -4.30 -9.52 8.67
N VAL A 117 -4.78 -10.29 9.65
CA VAL A 117 -3.91 -11.13 10.50
C VAL A 117 -3.41 -12.37 9.75
N GLU A 118 -4.26 -13.00 8.94
CA GLU A 118 -3.90 -14.18 8.14
C GLU A 118 -2.85 -13.85 7.06
N LYS A 119 -2.96 -12.68 6.42
CA LYS A 119 -2.06 -12.21 5.35
C LYS A 119 -1.27 -10.97 5.77
N TYR A 120 -0.72 -11.01 6.99
CA TYR A 120 0.03 -9.89 7.56
C TYR A 120 1.26 -9.49 6.75
N ASP A 121 1.90 -10.47 6.11
CA ASP A 121 3.02 -10.29 5.19
C ASP A 121 2.66 -9.39 4.01
N MET A 122 1.52 -9.62 3.37
CA MET A 122 1.03 -8.80 2.26
C MET A 122 0.71 -7.38 2.70
N VAL A 123 0.16 -7.21 3.90
CA VAL A 123 -0.12 -5.88 4.47
C VAL A 123 1.18 -5.11 4.71
N SER A 124 2.19 -5.77 5.28
CA SER A 124 3.50 -5.13 5.52
C SER A 124 4.17 -4.72 4.21
N LEU A 125 4.20 -5.62 3.21
CA LEU A 125 4.80 -5.33 1.90
C LEU A 125 4.05 -4.21 1.16
N CYS A 126 2.72 -4.19 1.24
CA CYS A 126 1.91 -3.12 0.65
C CYS A 126 2.27 -1.73 1.23
N VAL A 127 2.50 -1.65 2.53
CA VAL A 127 2.90 -0.40 3.18
C VAL A 127 4.33 -0.03 2.79
N ASP A 128 5.24 -1.00 2.67
CA ASP A 128 6.63 -0.78 2.28
C ASP A 128 6.77 -0.27 0.83
N GLU A 129 5.97 -0.79 -0.10
CA GLU A 129 5.96 -0.32 -1.50
C GLU A 129 5.36 1.09 -1.65
N ALA A 130 4.45 1.49 -0.75
CA ALA A 130 3.83 2.81 -0.79
C ALA A 130 4.68 3.88 -0.07
N ILE A 131 5.27 3.54 1.07
CA ILE A 131 5.94 4.50 1.97
C ILE A 131 7.28 3.93 2.44
N ASP A 132 8.35 4.64 2.13
CA ASP A 132 9.72 4.33 2.56
C ASP A 132 10.26 5.44 3.46
N ASP A 133 10.55 5.10 4.72
CA ASP A 133 11.04 6.02 5.75
C ASP A 133 10.32 7.39 5.84
N GLY A 134 9.01 7.39 5.57
CA GLY A 134 8.14 8.58 5.62
C GLY A 134 8.07 9.35 4.31
N ILE A 135 8.72 8.87 3.25
CA ILE A 135 8.63 9.36 1.88
C ILE A 135 7.60 8.51 1.13
N ILE A 136 6.72 9.17 0.39
CA ILE A 136 5.75 8.51 -0.47
C ILE A 136 6.46 8.09 -1.76
N LEU A 137 6.50 6.78 -2.05
CA LEU A 137 7.13 6.24 -3.25
C LEU A 137 6.13 6.04 -4.38
N GLU A 138 5.02 5.36 -4.08
CA GLU A 138 4.00 4.99 -5.06
C GLU A 138 2.62 5.27 -4.48
N MET A 139 1.73 5.78 -5.34
CA MET A 139 0.38 6.14 -4.97
C MET A 139 -0.66 5.31 -5.73
N ASP A 140 -0.31 4.72 -6.88
CA ASP A 140 -1.26 3.93 -7.65
C ASP A 140 -1.48 2.54 -7.01
N PRO A 141 -2.70 2.19 -6.58
CA PRO A 141 -2.98 0.89 -5.98
C PRO A 141 -2.65 -0.26 -6.93
N ALA A 142 -2.91 -0.13 -8.24
CA ALA A 142 -2.64 -1.21 -9.20
C ALA A 142 -1.15 -1.52 -9.31
N ILE A 143 -0.30 -0.48 -9.27
CA ILE A 143 1.16 -0.62 -9.31
C ILE A 143 1.66 -1.26 -8.02
N ILE A 144 1.21 -0.79 -6.86
CA ILE A 144 1.58 -1.35 -5.55
C ILE A 144 1.25 -2.85 -5.51
N VAL A 145 0.03 -3.23 -5.86
CA VAL A 145 -0.40 -4.64 -5.90
C VAL A 145 0.46 -5.48 -6.85
N SER A 146 0.81 -4.94 -8.02
CA SER A 146 1.64 -5.65 -8.98
C SER A 146 3.04 -5.94 -8.45
N ARG A 147 3.64 -5.02 -7.69
CA ARG A 147 4.98 -5.15 -7.10
C ARG A 147 4.99 -6.10 -5.90
N VAL A 148 3.96 -6.01 -5.05
CA VAL A 148 3.80 -6.91 -3.90
C VAL A 148 3.57 -8.36 -4.35
N THR A 149 2.79 -8.58 -5.41
CA THR A 149 2.48 -9.92 -5.92
C THR A 149 3.58 -10.50 -6.82
N ASN A 150 4.23 -9.67 -7.63
CA ASN A 150 5.33 -10.06 -8.51
C ASN A 150 6.60 -9.33 -8.08
N PRO A 151 7.39 -9.88 -7.14
CA PRO A 151 8.66 -9.27 -6.78
C PRO A 151 9.51 -9.14 -8.05
N PRO A 152 10.15 -7.97 -8.29
CA PRO A 152 11.05 -7.81 -9.42
C PRO A 152 12.24 -8.74 -9.23
N SER A 153 12.14 -9.95 -9.77
CA SER A 153 13.33 -10.75 -10.04
C SER A 153 14.25 -9.86 -10.88
N ALA A 154 15.54 -9.81 -10.55
CA ALA A 154 16.55 -8.99 -11.24
C ALA A 154 16.67 -9.25 -12.77
N SER A 155 15.77 -10.04 -13.34
CA SER A 155 15.52 -10.27 -14.76
C SER A 155 14.40 -9.39 -15.33
N ALA A 156 14.17 -8.19 -14.81
CA ALA A 156 13.22 -7.20 -15.37
C ALA A 156 13.55 -6.73 -16.81
N VAL A 157 14.63 -7.22 -17.43
CA VAL A 157 14.90 -7.08 -18.87
C VAL A 157 14.14 -8.14 -19.71
N ALA A 158 13.53 -9.15 -19.09
CA ALA A 158 12.74 -10.18 -19.78
C ALA A 158 11.21 -10.02 -19.62
N GLY A 159 10.75 -9.06 -18.83
CA GLY A 159 9.35 -8.95 -18.37
C GLY A 159 8.32 -8.45 -19.39
N GLU A 160 8.74 -7.81 -20.48
CA GLU A 160 7.80 -7.41 -21.55
C GLU A 160 7.37 -8.58 -22.45
N LEU A 161 8.00 -9.75 -22.33
CA LEU A 161 7.67 -10.93 -23.14
C LEU A 161 6.94 -12.05 -22.37
N SER A 162 6.96 -12.02 -21.03
CA SER A 162 6.40 -13.09 -20.19
C SER A 162 4.94 -12.90 -19.78
N SER A 163 4.39 -11.67 -19.86
CA SER A 163 2.98 -11.41 -19.53
C SER A 163 1.97 -11.95 -20.55
N LYS A 164 2.44 -12.51 -21.68
CA LYS A 164 1.59 -13.09 -22.73
C LYS A 164 1.67 -14.60 -22.87
N ILE A 165 2.36 -15.29 -21.95
CA ILE A 165 2.34 -16.75 -21.90
C ILE A 165 1.71 -17.14 -20.56
N GLU A 166 0.38 -17.04 -20.52
CA GLU A 166 -0.42 -17.78 -19.55
C GLU A 166 -0.01 -19.25 -19.61
N PHE A 167 0.58 -19.78 -18.53
CA PHE A 167 0.77 -21.22 -18.33
C PHE A 167 -0.60 -21.88 -18.03
N SER A 168 -1.50 -21.78 -19.00
CA SER A 168 -2.79 -22.45 -19.07
C SER A 168 -2.76 -23.34 -20.32
N GLU A 169 -3.56 -24.41 -20.35
CA GLU A 169 -3.74 -25.28 -21.52
C GLU A 169 -4.11 -24.48 -22.79
N ARG A 170 -4.70 -23.29 -22.61
CA ARG A 170 -4.97 -22.30 -23.67
C ARG A 170 -3.71 -21.64 -24.25
N GLY A 171 -2.68 -21.40 -23.42
CA GLY A 171 -1.39 -20.88 -23.85
C GLY A 171 -0.58 -21.89 -24.65
N LEU A 172 -0.61 -23.16 -24.27
CA LEU A 172 -0.01 -24.25 -25.05
C LEU A 172 -0.69 -24.41 -26.42
N MET A 173 -2.03 -24.36 -26.46
CA MET A 173 -2.76 -24.42 -27.74
C MET A 173 -2.48 -23.22 -28.64
N ASN A 174 -2.38 -22.01 -28.08
CA ASN A 174 -2.02 -20.82 -28.86
C ASN A 174 -0.55 -20.86 -29.33
N ALA A 175 0.36 -21.37 -28.51
CA ALA A 175 1.76 -21.58 -28.88
C ALA A 175 1.90 -22.66 -29.97
N PHE A 176 1.12 -23.75 -29.88
CA PHE A 176 1.08 -24.80 -30.89
C PHE A 176 0.46 -24.31 -32.20
N ALA A 177 -0.61 -23.51 -32.14
CA ALA A 177 -1.22 -22.87 -33.30
C ALA A 177 -0.27 -21.84 -33.95
N PHE A 178 0.50 -21.11 -33.15
CA PHE A 178 1.51 -20.19 -33.67
C PHE A 178 2.70 -20.93 -34.28
N ALA A 179 3.16 -22.02 -33.65
CA ALA A 179 4.21 -22.86 -34.16
C ALA A 179 3.80 -23.56 -35.47
N SER A 180 2.58 -24.09 -35.55
CA SER A 180 2.06 -24.70 -36.77
C SER A 180 1.87 -23.68 -37.89
N LYS A 181 1.43 -22.46 -37.57
CA LYS A 181 1.31 -21.37 -38.54
C LYS A 181 2.69 -20.93 -39.08
N LYS A 182 3.70 -20.83 -38.21
CA LYS A 182 5.07 -20.47 -38.60
C LYS A 182 5.78 -21.60 -39.37
N LEU A 183 5.46 -22.86 -39.06
CA LEU A 183 5.93 -24.02 -39.83
C LEU A 183 5.25 -24.07 -41.20
N SER A 184 3.95 -23.80 -41.27
CA SER A 184 3.21 -23.69 -42.54
C SER A 184 3.75 -22.55 -43.41
N GLU A 185 4.04 -21.39 -42.83
CA GLU A 185 4.69 -20.28 -43.56
C GLU A 185 6.08 -20.66 -44.08
N ARG A 186 6.87 -21.42 -43.32
CA ARG A 186 8.17 -21.92 -43.80
C ARG A 186 8.06 -23.02 -44.86
N ILE A 187 7.03 -23.86 -44.80
CA ILE A 187 6.77 -24.87 -45.84
C ILE A 187 6.24 -24.20 -47.11
N GLN A 188 5.45 -23.13 -46.97
CA GLN A 188 4.89 -22.37 -48.08
C GLN A 188 5.91 -21.42 -48.74
N GLN A 189 6.91 -20.96 -47.98
CA GLN A 189 8.06 -20.22 -48.52
C GLN A 189 9.17 -21.13 -49.06
N GLY A 190 9.03 -22.46 -48.94
CA GLY A 190 9.82 -23.48 -49.63
C GLY A 190 11.25 -23.65 -49.09
N ILE A 191 11.94 -24.66 -49.63
CA ILE A 191 13.40 -24.63 -49.79
C ILE A 191 13.80 -23.28 -50.40
#